data_AF-M4Z9A7-F1
#
_entry.id   AF-M4Z9A7-F1
#
_cell.length_a   1.000
_cell.length_b   1.000
_cell.length_c   1.000
_cell.angle_alpha   90.00
_cell.angle_beta   90.00
_cell.angle_gamma   90.00
#
_symmetry.space_group_name_H-M   'P 1'
#
loop_
_entity.id
_entity.type
_entity.pdbx_description
1 polymer ?
#
loop_
_entity_poly.entity_id
_entity_poly.type
_entity_poly.pdbx_seq_one_letter_code
_entity_poly.pdbx_strand_id
1 'polypeptide(L)'
;MGRGTLRYVVADLLVAERYVIDQAMIFLRDLLNAQLIGPAVPGHAAPAEDAVIFLDGDKTDPISFRMGAVTTMLINVEQEPILRAANPYQRLGTDGTAYRVQPDVRLNMRVLFVARFKQYEQALARLSQIIAFFQSHPVLDRQTTPNMPAGVPQLALELVTLPLNEQNDLWNALRAAFQPSLLYRVRMLVFEDRQEEMTRPVSGPPERRLEHAVGPSV
;
A
#
# COMPACT_ATOMS: atom_id res chain seq x y z
N MET A 1 2.22 -39.15 4.26
CA MET A 1 1.03 -38.36 4.67
C MET A 1 1.26 -36.83 4.59
N GLY A 2 2.22 -36.32 3.79
CA GLY A 2 2.63 -34.89 3.83
C GLY A 2 2.60 -34.10 2.52
N ARG A 3 2.02 -34.63 1.43
CA ARG A 3 1.95 -33.91 0.14
C ARG A 3 0.70 -33.02 -0.03
N GLY A 4 -0.37 -33.30 0.71
CA GLY A 4 -1.62 -32.52 0.65
C GLY A 4 -1.50 -31.18 1.37
N THR A 5 -1.00 -31.19 2.61
CA THR A 5 -0.90 -30.01 3.47
C THR A 5 0.01 -28.92 2.89
N LEU A 6 1.15 -29.29 2.30
CA LEU A 6 2.06 -28.32 1.68
C LEU A 6 1.42 -27.59 0.49
N ARG A 7 0.58 -28.29 -0.30
CA ARG A 7 -0.04 -27.72 -1.50
C ARG A 7 -1.11 -26.69 -1.16
N TYR A 8 -1.87 -26.90 -0.09
CA TYR A 8 -2.84 -25.92 0.42
C TYR A 8 -2.15 -24.72 1.05
N VAL A 9 -1.09 -24.91 1.85
CA VAL A 9 -0.34 -23.80 2.44
C VAL A 9 0.31 -22.91 1.38
N VAL A 10 0.86 -23.52 0.32
CA VAL A 10 1.44 -22.77 -0.82
C VAL A 10 0.36 -22.06 -1.64
N ALA A 11 -0.80 -22.69 -1.85
CA ALA A 11 -1.93 -22.04 -2.52
C ALA A 11 -2.48 -20.85 -1.70
N ASP A 12 -2.59 -20.99 -0.38
CA ASP A 12 -3.03 -19.91 0.51
C ASP A 12 -2.01 -18.76 0.57
N LEU A 13 -0.70 -19.06 0.56
CA LEU A 13 0.35 -18.03 0.43
C LEU A 13 0.24 -17.31 -0.93
N LEU A 14 0.06 -18.05 -2.02
CA LEU A 14 -0.08 -17.51 -3.38
C LEU A 14 -1.39 -16.73 -3.59
N VAL A 15 -2.40 -16.95 -2.75
CA VAL A 15 -3.65 -16.15 -2.74
C VAL A 15 -3.46 -14.91 -1.88
N ALA A 16 -2.85 -15.02 -0.71
CA ALA A 16 -2.53 -13.89 0.16
C ALA A 16 -1.66 -12.85 -0.58
N GLU A 17 -0.76 -13.28 -1.46
CA GLU A 17 0.12 -12.36 -2.21
C GLU A 17 -0.56 -11.63 -3.38
N ARG A 18 -1.84 -11.93 -3.72
CA ARG A 18 -2.60 -11.22 -4.76
C ARG A 18 -3.31 -9.96 -4.24
N TYR A 19 -3.38 -9.81 -2.93
CA TYR A 19 -4.20 -8.86 -2.20
C TYR A 19 -3.31 -7.86 -1.44
N VAL A 20 -2.50 -7.09 -2.18
CA VAL A 20 -1.45 -6.23 -1.57
C VAL A 20 -2.04 -4.91 -1.05
N ILE A 21 -3.05 -4.36 -1.71
CA ILE A 21 -3.66 -3.06 -1.33
C ILE A 21 -4.45 -3.20 -0.03
N ASP A 22 -5.31 -4.20 0.06
CA ASP A 22 -6.11 -4.47 1.27
C ASP A 22 -5.22 -4.88 2.44
N GLN A 23 -4.20 -5.71 2.22
CA GLN A 23 -3.22 -6.04 3.27
C GLN A 23 -2.51 -4.78 3.80
N ALA A 24 -2.05 -3.89 2.92
CA ALA A 24 -1.40 -2.65 3.34
C ALA A 24 -2.37 -1.75 4.13
N MET A 25 -3.61 -1.60 3.67
CA MET A 25 -4.62 -0.78 4.35
C MET A 25 -5.02 -1.36 5.71
N ILE A 26 -5.26 -2.67 5.79
CA ILE A 26 -5.59 -3.39 7.04
C ILE A 26 -4.45 -3.26 8.03
N PHE A 27 -3.22 -3.51 7.57
CA PHE A 27 -2.02 -3.37 8.38
C PHE A 27 -1.86 -1.96 8.95
N LEU A 28 -2.01 -0.90 8.13
CA LEU A 28 -1.90 0.47 8.61
C LEU A 28 -2.97 0.83 9.65
N ARG A 29 -4.22 0.38 9.44
CA ARG A 29 -5.31 0.56 10.41
C ARG A 29 -4.97 -0.12 11.73
N ASP A 30 -4.58 -1.39 11.68
CA ASP A 30 -4.33 -2.20 12.88
C ASP A 30 -3.10 -1.69 13.64
N LEU A 31 -2.06 -1.26 12.92
CA LEU A 31 -0.88 -0.64 13.49
C LEU A 31 -1.23 0.67 14.21
N LEU A 32 -2.03 1.54 13.58
CA LEU A 32 -2.48 2.77 14.24
C LEU A 32 -3.36 2.46 15.46
N ASN A 33 -4.29 1.51 15.37
CA ASN A 33 -5.10 1.12 16.52
C ASN A 33 -4.23 0.64 17.68
N ALA A 34 -3.26 -0.24 17.43
CA ALA A 34 -2.36 -0.75 18.48
C ALA A 34 -1.53 0.34 19.20
N GLN A 35 -1.33 1.50 18.57
CA GLN A 35 -0.55 2.62 19.13
C GLN A 35 -1.43 3.70 19.74
N LEU A 36 -2.59 3.98 19.13
CA LEU A 36 -3.52 5.04 19.54
C LEU A 36 -4.50 4.60 20.62
N ILE A 37 -4.78 3.31 20.66
CA ILE A 37 -5.36 2.61 21.78
C ILE A 37 -4.16 2.06 22.54
N GLY A 38 -3.81 2.69 23.67
CA GLY A 38 -2.69 2.21 24.49
C GLY A 38 -2.85 0.73 24.86
N PRO A 39 -1.77 0.05 25.28
CA PRO A 39 -1.83 -1.35 25.66
C PRO A 39 -2.91 -1.55 26.72
N ALA A 40 -3.70 -2.62 26.58
CA ALA A 40 -4.72 -2.98 27.55
C ALA A 40 -4.07 -3.08 28.93
N VAL A 41 -4.39 -2.14 29.82
CA VAL A 41 -3.89 -2.15 31.19
C VAL A 41 -4.60 -3.30 31.91
N PRO A 42 -3.89 -4.26 32.53
CA PRO A 42 -4.53 -5.34 33.28
C PRO A 42 -5.52 -4.76 34.30
N GLY A 43 -6.78 -5.19 34.24
CA GLY A 43 -7.87 -4.70 35.11
C GLY A 43 -8.64 -3.49 34.58
N HIS A 44 -8.25 -2.90 33.44
CA HIS A 44 -9.06 -1.93 32.71
C HIS A 44 -9.60 -2.60 31.44
N ALA A 45 -10.89 -2.39 31.15
CA ALA A 45 -11.46 -2.83 29.89
C ALA A 45 -10.68 -2.18 28.75
N ALA A 46 -10.33 -2.97 27.72
CA ALA A 46 -9.88 -2.40 26.45
C ALA A 46 -10.92 -1.36 26.00
N PRO A 47 -10.49 -0.24 25.36
CA PRO A 47 -11.47 0.70 24.84
C PRO A 47 -12.44 -0.04 23.93
N ALA A 48 -13.73 0.25 24.12
CA ALA A 48 -14.80 -0.53 23.54
C ALA A 48 -14.86 -0.45 22.00
N GLU A 49 -14.16 0.53 21.40
CA GLU A 49 -14.18 0.79 19.96
C GLU A 49 -12.78 1.16 19.43
N ASP A 50 -12.54 0.80 18.16
CA ASP A 50 -11.34 1.14 17.41
C ASP A 50 -11.19 2.65 17.22
N ALA A 51 -9.97 3.17 17.36
CA ALA A 51 -9.66 4.59 17.15
C ALA A 51 -9.62 4.95 15.65
N VAL A 52 -9.17 4.02 14.82
CA VAL A 52 -9.11 4.13 13.35
C VAL A 52 -9.94 3.02 12.73
N ILE A 53 -10.88 3.37 11.86
CA ILE A 53 -11.80 2.44 11.21
C ILE A 53 -11.80 2.66 9.69
N PHE A 54 -12.23 1.67 8.92
CA PHE A 54 -12.51 1.88 7.50
C PHE A 54 -13.85 2.61 7.30
N LEU A 55 -13.99 3.23 6.13
CA LEU A 55 -15.28 3.68 5.65
C LEU A 55 -16.26 2.50 5.54
N ASP A 56 -17.48 2.75 5.98
CA ASP A 56 -18.59 1.80 5.87
C ASP A 56 -19.13 1.81 4.43
N GLY A 57 -19.05 0.67 3.74
CA GLY A 57 -19.44 0.54 2.33
C GLY A 57 -20.90 0.87 2.05
N ASP A 58 -21.78 0.62 3.03
CA ASP A 58 -23.21 0.93 2.94
C ASP A 58 -23.51 2.43 3.11
N LYS A 59 -22.50 3.22 3.51
CA LYS A 59 -22.62 4.65 3.79
C LYS A 59 -21.74 5.47 2.88
N THR A 60 -21.84 5.19 1.58
CA THR A 60 -21.04 5.84 0.52
C THR A 60 -21.85 6.82 -0.34
N ASP A 61 -23.20 6.80 -0.29
CA ASP A 61 -24.06 7.78 -0.97
C ASP A 61 -25.27 8.21 -0.10
N PRO A 62 -25.21 9.37 0.59
CA PRO A 62 -24.03 10.21 0.74
C PRO A 62 -23.00 9.55 1.68
N ILE A 63 -21.72 9.88 1.49
CA ILE A 63 -20.68 9.37 2.37
C ILE A 63 -20.91 9.84 3.81
N SER A 64 -20.76 8.95 4.78
CA SER A 64 -20.82 9.34 6.19
C SER A 64 -19.68 8.73 7.00
N PHE A 65 -19.12 9.55 7.89
CA PHE A 65 -18.05 9.14 8.79
C PHE A 65 -18.64 8.82 10.17
N ARG A 66 -18.10 7.80 10.84
CA ARG A 66 -18.53 7.48 12.21
C ARG A 66 -18.11 8.58 13.17
N MET A 67 -19.02 8.95 14.08
CA MET A 67 -18.71 9.87 15.18
C MET A 67 -17.85 9.16 16.24
N GLY A 68 -16.81 9.82 16.74
CA GLY A 68 -15.94 9.30 17.81
C GLY A 68 -14.73 8.52 17.30
N ALA A 69 -14.47 8.50 15.98
CA ALA A 69 -13.39 7.75 15.38
C ALA A 69 -12.70 8.54 14.26
N VAL A 70 -11.52 8.05 13.85
CA VAL A 70 -10.87 8.44 12.59
C VAL A 70 -11.23 7.43 11.51
N THR A 71 -11.92 7.86 10.47
CA THR A 71 -12.22 7.00 9.32
C THR A 71 -11.09 7.09 8.31
N THR A 72 -10.48 5.96 7.95
CA THR A 72 -9.45 5.85 6.91
C THR A 72 -10.02 5.27 5.61
N MET A 73 -9.58 5.80 4.48
CA MET A 73 -9.97 5.35 3.15
C MET A 73 -8.89 5.61 2.10
N LEU A 74 -8.91 4.81 1.04
CA LEU A 74 -8.08 5.00 -0.14
C LEU A 74 -8.80 5.93 -1.12
N ILE A 75 -8.20 7.07 -1.46
CA ILE A 75 -8.80 8.05 -2.38
C ILE A 75 -8.17 8.07 -3.76
N ASN A 76 -6.94 7.55 -3.90
CA ASN A 76 -6.29 7.40 -5.21
C ASN A 76 -5.21 6.32 -5.19
N VAL A 77 -4.96 5.73 -6.36
CA VAL A 77 -3.84 4.81 -6.61
C VAL A 77 -3.13 5.26 -7.88
N GLU A 78 -1.82 5.49 -7.79
CA GLU A 78 -1.00 5.98 -8.89
C GLU A 78 0.16 5.02 -9.12
N GLN A 79 0.44 4.67 -10.38
CA GLN A 79 1.66 3.93 -10.71
C GLN A 79 2.88 4.83 -10.54
N GLU A 80 3.89 4.36 -9.83
CA GLU A 80 5.17 5.06 -9.71
C GLU A 80 5.94 4.96 -11.05
N PRO A 81 6.32 6.10 -11.66
CA PRO A 81 7.11 6.08 -12.88
C PRO A 81 8.54 5.61 -12.57
N ILE A 82 8.93 4.48 -13.14
CA ILE A 82 10.29 3.94 -13.00
C ILE A 82 11.10 4.27 -14.25
N LEU A 83 12.37 4.67 -14.08
CA LEU A 83 13.36 4.62 -15.16
C LEU A 83 13.41 3.19 -15.69
N ARG A 84 13.05 2.99 -16.97
CA ARG A 84 12.91 1.66 -17.57
C ARG A 84 14.22 0.88 -17.40
N ALA A 85 14.16 -0.27 -16.74
CA ALA A 85 15.26 -1.23 -16.75
C ALA A 85 15.58 -1.61 -18.21
N ALA A 86 16.83 -1.96 -18.51
CA ALA A 86 17.26 -2.28 -19.87
C ALA A 86 16.43 -3.42 -20.51
N ASN A 87 16.02 -4.42 -19.71
CA ASN A 87 15.13 -5.51 -20.12
C ASN A 87 14.03 -5.76 -19.06
N PRO A 88 12.92 -4.99 -19.07
CA PRO A 88 11.91 -5.06 -18.01
C PRO A 88 11.03 -6.32 -18.11
N TYR A 89 11.12 -7.08 -19.20
CA TYR A 89 10.37 -8.31 -19.45
C TYR A 89 11.19 -9.59 -19.23
N GLN A 90 12.38 -9.49 -18.63
CA GLN A 90 13.24 -10.63 -18.37
C GLN A 90 13.60 -10.69 -16.89
N ARG A 91 13.42 -11.88 -16.29
CA ARG A 91 13.90 -12.20 -14.95
C ARG A 91 14.85 -13.38 -15.04
N LEU A 92 15.99 -13.30 -14.36
CA LEU A 92 16.94 -14.41 -14.30
C LEU A 92 16.54 -15.33 -13.14
N GLY A 93 16.31 -16.60 -13.42
CA GLY A 93 16.13 -17.62 -12.39
C GLY A 93 17.41 -17.89 -11.63
N THR A 94 17.30 -18.61 -10.51
CA THR A 94 18.45 -18.99 -9.68
C THR A 94 19.47 -19.88 -10.40
N ASP A 95 19.05 -20.53 -11.49
CA ASP A 95 19.84 -21.37 -12.38
C ASP A 95 20.50 -20.60 -13.53
N GLY A 96 20.29 -19.28 -13.63
CA GLY A 96 20.78 -18.46 -14.73
C GLY A 96 19.89 -18.51 -15.98
N THR A 97 18.74 -19.18 -15.94
CA THR A 97 17.79 -19.21 -17.05
C THR A 97 17.02 -17.89 -17.11
N ALA A 98 16.95 -17.27 -18.29
CA ALA A 98 16.13 -16.08 -18.49
C ALA A 98 14.66 -16.47 -18.77
N TYR A 99 13.76 -15.98 -17.92
CA TYR A 99 12.33 -16.14 -18.05
C TYR A 99 11.70 -14.85 -18.57
N ARG A 100 10.67 -15.00 -19.39
CA ARG A 100 9.80 -13.87 -19.73
C ARG A 100 8.88 -13.59 -18.56
N VAL A 101 8.85 -12.34 -18.10
CA VAL A 101 7.94 -11.87 -17.05
C VAL A 101 7.30 -10.55 -17.47
N GLN A 102 6.20 -10.19 -16.84
CA GLN A 102 5.70 -8.82 -16.89
C GLN A 102 6.49 -7.95 -15.90
N PRO A 103 6.77 -6.68 -16.25
CA PRO A 103 7.46 -5.77 -15.36
C PRO A 103 6.64 -5.53 -14.09
N ASP A 104 7.31 -5.43 -12.95
CA ASP A 104 6.65 -5.14 -11.68
C ASP A 104 5.90 -3.80 -11.73
N VAL A 105 4.70 -3.77 -11.16
CA VAL A 105 3.91 -2.55 -11.02
C VAL A 105 4.12 -1.99 -9.62
N ARG A 106 4.75 -0.82 -9.55
CA ARG A 106 4.94 -0.08 -8.30
C ARG A 106 3.82 0.93 -8.13
N LEU A 107 3.20 0.96 -6.96
CA LEU A 107 2.06 1.83 -6.68
C LEU A 107 2.36 2.80 -5.53
N ASN A 108 1.79 3.99 -5.68
CA ASN A 108 1.60 4.96 -4.63
C ASN A 108 0.10 5.05 -4.32
N MET A 109 -0.24 4.99 -3.05
CA MET A 109 -1.62 5.13 -2.57
C MET A 109 -1.79 6.48 -1.88
N ARG A 110 -2.91 7.16 -2.12
CA ARG A 110 -3.32 8.33 -1.34
C ARG A 110 -4.36 7.89 -0.32
N VAL A 111 -3.98 7.89 0.95
CA VAL A 111 -4.80 7.43 2.07
C VAL A 111 -5.26 8.62 2.89
N LEU A 112 -6.57 8.81 2.97
CA LEU A 112 -7.21 9.90 3.71
C LEU A 112 -7.62 9.40 5.10
N PHE A 113 -7.28 10.16 6.14
CA PHE A 113 -7.71 9.95 7.52
C PHE A 113 -8.62 11.10 7.94
N VAL A 114 -9.89 10.82 8.22
CA VAL A 114 -10.92 11.80 8.55
C VAL A 114 -11.33 11.67 10.01
N ALA A 115 -11.06 12.68 10.84
CA ALA A 115 -11.41 12.67 12.25
C ALA A 115 -12.76 13.35 12.49
N ARG A 116 -13.77 12.58 12.93
CA ARG A 116 -15.10 13.11 13.24
C ARG A 116 -15.44 12.92 14.71
N PHE A 117 -15.45 14.01 15.46
CA PHE A 117 -15.70 14.02 16.90
C PHE A 117 -16.70 15.13 17.27
N LYS A 118 -17.42 14.95 18.38
CA LYS A 118 -18.31 16.00 18.92
C LYS A 118 -17.51 17.22 19.39
N GLN A 119 -16.40 16.97 20.09
CA GLN A 119 -15.45 18.00 20.51
C GLN A 119 -14.32 18.09 19.48
N TYR A 120 -14.11 19.28 18.94
CA TYR A 120 -13.14 19.51 17.86
C TYR A 120 -11.70 19.22 18.31
N GLU A 121 -11.38 19.54 19.56
CA GLU A 121 -10.08 19.31 20.18
C GLU A 121 -9.71 17.82 20.20
N GLN A 122 -10.70 16.92 20.33
CA GLN A 122 -10.46 15.48 20.25
C GLN A 122 -10.10 15.05 18.82
N ALA A 123 -10.75 15.65 17.81
CA ALA A 123 -10.37 15.40 16.42
C ALA A 123 -8.93 15.83 16.17
N LEU A 124 -8.55 17.05 16.60
CA LEU A 124 -7.18 17.56 16.47
C LEU A 124 -6.16 16.67 17.21
N ALA A 125 -6.45 16.28 18.45
CA ALA A 125 -5.58 15.41 19.23
C ALA A 125 -5.33 14.07 18.53
N ARG A 126 -6.38 13.45 17.94
CA ARG A 126 -6.24 12.21 17.18
C ARG A 126 -5.38 12.39 15.93
N LEU A 127 -5.57 13.48 15.18
CA LEU A 127 -4.72 13.78 14.03
C LEU A 127 -3.26 14.00 14.44
N SER A 128 -3.00 14.72 15.54
CA SER A 128 -1.65 14.90 16.07
C SER A 128 -0.98 13.58 16.47
N GLN A 129 -1.72 12.64 17.06
CA GLN A 129 -1.17 11.32 17.39
C GLN A 129 -0.78 10.52 16.14
N ILE A 130 -1.61 10.56 15.08
CA ILE A 130 -1.29 9.92 13.80
C ILE A 130 -0.03 10.54 13.18
N ILE A 131 0.06 11.88 13.17
CA ILE A 131 1.25 12.59 12.66
C ILE A 131 2.49 12.17 13.45
N ALA A 132 2.45 12.23 14.78
CA ALA A 132 3.59 11.89 15.62
C ALA A 132 4.06 10.44 15.42
N PHE A 133 3.12 9.51 15.24
CA PHE A 133 3.43 8.11 14.96
C PHE A 133 4.16 7.97 13.61
N PHE A 134 3.60 8.50 12.52
CA PHE A 134 4.25 8.39 11.20
C PHE A 134 5.52 9.23 11.08
N GLN A 135 5.66 10.30 11.87
CA GLN A 135 6.90 11.08 11.90
C GLN A 135 8.04 10.32 12.60
N SER A 136 7.73 9.49 13.61
CA SER A 136 8.70 8.60 14.26
C SER A 136 8.94 7.29 13.49
N HIS A 137 8.00 6.89 12.62
CA HIS A 137 8.06 5.68 11.80
C HIS A 137 7.76 6.02 10.32
N PRO A 138 8.61 6.82 9.65
CA PRO A 138 8.36 7.24 8.27
C PRO A 138 8.47 6.08 7.27
N VAL A 139 9.13 5.00 7.67
CA VAL A 139 9.28 3.77 6.89
C VAL A 139 8.93 2.60 7.81
N LEU A 140 7.99 1.77 7.35
CA LEU A 140 7.59 0.54 8.00
C LEU A 140 8.14 -0.62 7.18
N ASP A 141 8.84 -1.52 7.85
CA ASP A 141 9.38 -2.75 7.27
C ASP A 141 9.31 -3.90 8.28
N ARG A 142 9.71 -5.10 7.85
CA ARG A 142 9.71 -6.29 8.73
C ARG A 142 10.67 -6.20 9.92
N GLN A 143 11.67 -5.32 9.88
CA GLN A 143 12.64 -5.17 10.98
C GLN A 143 12.03 -4.36 12.11
N THR A 144 11.33 -3.29 11.76
CA THR A 144 10.70 -2.37 12.70
C THR A 144 9.31 -2.80 13.10
N THR A 145 8.61 -3.54 12.24
CA THR A 145 7.20 -3.90 12.39
C THR A 145 6.97 -5.38 12.05
N PRO A 146 7.17 -6.31 13.02
CA PRO A 146 7.14 -7.76 12.77
C PRO A 146 5.81 -8.31 12.22
N ASN A 147 4.71 -7.60 12.42
CA ASN A 147 3.38 -7.94 11.90
C ASN A 147 3.14 -7.46 10.45
N MET A 148 4.18 -7.01 9.74
CA MET A 148 4.07 -6.60 8.34
C MET A 148 3.66 -7.78 7.43
N PRO A 149 2.65 -7.62 6.56
CA PRO A 149 2.16 -8.68 5.68
C PRO A 149 3.25 -9.28 4.76
N ALA A 150 3.12 -10.56 4.40
CA ALA A 150 4.06 -11.25 3.52
C ALA A 150 4.17 -10.61 2.12
N GLY A 151 3.05 -10.11 1.58
CA GLY A 151 3.00 -9.44 0.27
C GLY A 151 3.51 -7.99 0.26
N VAL A 152 3.76 -7.39 1.43
CA VAL A 152 4.16 -5.98 1.56
C VAL A 152 5.59 -5.93 2.11
N PRO A 153 6.61 -5.62 1.29
CA PRO A 153 7.99 -5.63 1.75
C PRO A 153 8.34 -4.42 2.64
N GLN A 154 7.76 -3.26 2.30
CA GLN A 154 8.01 -1.99 2.97
C GLN A 154 6.88 -1.01 2.62
N LEU A 155 6.56 -0.09 3.53
CA LEU A 155 5.71 1.06 3.26
C LEU A 155 6.43 2.34 3.69
N ALA A 156 6.49 3.34 2.82
CA ALA A 156 6.98 4.67 3.17
C ALA A 156 5.83 5.67 3.22
N LEU A 157 5.78 6.47 4.29
CA LEU A 157 4.65 7.33 4.65
C LEU A 157 5.07 8.80 4.50
N GLU A 158 4.35 9.55 3.67
CA GLU A 158 4.60 10.96 3.42
C GLU A 158 3.31 11.76 3.61
N LEU A 159 3.34 12.78 4.47
CA LEU A 159 2.21 13.68 4.65
C LEU A 159 2.06 14.58 3.41
N VAL A 160 0.85 14.62 2.85
CA VAL A 160 0.52 15.40 1.66
C VAL A 160 -0.37 16.57 2.06
N THR A 161 0.06 17.78 1.69
CA THR A 161 -0.75 18.99 1.83
C THR A 161 -1.36 19.35 0.48
N LEU A 162 -2.69 19.33 0.39
CA LEU A 162 -3.41 19.79 -0.80
C LEU A 162 -3.61 21.32 -0.76
N PRO A 163 -3.54 22.01 -1.91
CA PRO A 163 -4.09 23.35 -2.07
C PRO A 163 -5.58 23.42 -1.66
N LEU A 164 -6.05 24.57 -1.17
CA LEU A 164 -7.43 24.72 -0.67
C LEU A 164 -8.51 24.41 -1.72
N ASN A 165 -8.25 24.71 -2.99
CA ASN A 165 -9.14 24.38 -4.10
C ASN A 165 -9.23 22.85 -4.31
N GLU A 166 -8.10 22.15 -4.36
CA GLU A 166 -8.09 20.68 -4.48
C GLU A 166 -8.72 20.01 -3.25
N GLN A 167 -8.52 20.58 -2.07
CA GLN A 167 -9.20 20.13 -0.86
C GLN A 167 -10.72 20.33 -0.98
N ASN A 168 -11.18 21.47 -1.49
CA ASN A 168 -12.61 21.72 -1.74
C ASN A 168 -13.18 20.71 -2.75
N ASP A 169 -12.49 20.47 -3.86
CA ASP A 169 -12.88 19.52 -4.90
C ASP A 169 -12.98 18.09 -4.34
N LEU A 170 -12.03 17.68 -3.50
CA LEU A 170 -12.07 16.38 -2.81
C LEU A 170 -13.34 16.25 -1.96
N TRP A 171 -13.65 17.22 -1.10
CA TRP A 171 -14.82 17.15 -0.23
C TRP A 171 -16.15 17.24 -1.00
N ASN A 172 -16.19 18.00 -2.09
CA ASN A 172 -17.34 18.04 -3.00
C ASN A 172 -17.56 16.70 -3.71
N ALA A 173 -16.48 16.07 -4.20
CA ALA A 173 -16.55 14.75 -4.84
C ALA A 173 -17.05 13.68 -3.87
N LEU A 174 -16.65 13.77 -2.60
CA LEU A 174 -17.14 12.91 -1.53
C LEU A 174 -18.61 13.18 -1.14
N ARG A 175 -19.20 14.31 -1.56
CA ARG A 175 -20.54 14.77 -1.13
C ARG A 175 -20.68 14.82 0.40
N ALA A 176 -19.61 15.17 1.09
CA ALA A 176 -19.57 15.27 2.55
C ALA A 176 -19.26 16.69 3.01
N ALA A 177 -19.82 17.06 4.17
CA ALA A 177 -19.37 18.24 4.89
C ALA A 177 -17.91 18.07 5.31
N PHE A 178 -17.11 19.11 5.09
CA PHE A 178 -15.70 19.16 5.50
C PHE A 178 -15.51 18.65 6.93
N GLN A 179 -14.47 17.84 7.14
CA GLN A 179 -14.02 17.38 8.45
C GLN A 179 -12.50 17.59 8.56
N PRO A 180 -11.95 17.74 9.78
CA PRO A 180 -10.51 17.68 9.99
C PRO A 180 -9.93 16.37 9.43
N SER A 181 -8.92 16.48 8.57
CA SER A 181 -8.34 15.31 7.93
C SER A 181 -6.85 15.44 7.65
N LEU A 182 -6.20 14.29 7.43
CA LEU A 182 -4.84 14.16 6.95
C LEU A 182 -4.82 13.32 5.68
N LEU A 183 -4.01 13.72 4.72
CA LEU A 183 -3.76 12.92 3.53
C LEU A 183 -2.32 12.41 3.57
N TYR A 184 -2.14 11.10 3.44
CA TYR A 184 -0.83 10.48 3.33
C TYR A 184 -0.65 9.84 1.96
N ARG A 185 0.54 10.00 1.39
CA ARG A 185 1.03 9.18 0.31
C ARG A 185 1.76 7.98 0.92
N VAL A 186 1.29 6.79 0.58
CA VAL A 186 1.89 5.52 0.97
C VAL A 186 2.57 4.92 -0.25
N ARG A 187 3.88 4.69 -0.18
CA ARG A 187 4.71 4.24 -1.29
C ARG A 187 5.23 2.82 -1.05
N MET A 188 5.92 2.27 -2.04
CA MET A 188 6.62 0.98 -2.01
C MET A 188 5.71 -0.26 -2.03
N LEU A 189 4.46 -0.12 -2.50
CA LEU A 189 3.68 -1.29 -2.89
C LEU A 189 4.17 -1.82 -4.23
N VAL A 190 4.55 -3.09 -4.28
CA VAL A 190 5.06 -3.75 -5.49
C VAL A 190 4.16 -4.94 -5.83
N PHE A 191 3.64 -4.94 -7.05
CA PHE A 191 2.96 -6.08 -7.66
C PHE A 191 3.93 -6.75 -8.62
N GLU A 192 4.40 -7.94 -8.24
CA GLU A 192 5.31 -8.75 -9.06
C GLU A 192 4.53 -9.70 -9.97
N ASP A 193 5.03 -9.94 -11.17
CA ASP A 193 4.55 -11.06 -11.98
C ASP A 193 5.16 -12.37 -11.46
N ARG A 194 4.29 -13.24 -10.96
CA ARG A 194 4.66 -14.58 -10.45
C ARG A 194 4.09 -15.71 -11.30
N GLN A 195 3.67 -15.44 -12.54
CA GLN A 195 3.34 -16.50 -13.51
C GLN A 195 4.63 -17.16 -14.07
N GLU A 196 5.49 -17.66 -13.19
CA GLU A 196 6.73 -18.36 -13.58
C GLU A 196 6.44 -19.74 -14.22
N GLU A 197 5.31 -20.36 -13.89
CA GLU A 197 4.96 -21.71 -14.38
C GLU A 197 4.53 -21.76 -15.86
N MET A 198 4.29 -20.62 -16.52
CA MET A 198 3.69 -20.60 -17.86
C MET A 198 4.54 -19.91 -18.94
N THR A 199 5.71 -19.37 -18.59
CA THR A 199 6.59 -18.67 -19.53
C THR A 199 7.76 -19.55 -19.98
N ARG A 200 7.85 -19.72 -21.31
CA ARG A 200 8.96 -20.44 -21.96
C ARG A 200 10.28 -19.74 -21.64
N PRO A 201 11.39 -20.48 -21.47
CA PRO A 201 12.72 -19.88 -21.46
C PRO A 201 12.88 -18.95 -22.65
N VAL A 202 13.57 -17.83 -22.48
CA VAL A 202 13.92 -16.94 -23.59
C VAL A 202 14.93 -17.68 -24.47
N SER A 203 14.45 -18.58 -25.33
CA SER A 203 15.26 -19.28 -26.32
C SER A 203 15.30 -18.47 -27.61
N GLY A 204 16.30 -17.60 -27.73
CA GLY A 204 16.64 -16.91 -28.96
C GLY A 204 18.08 -16.39 -28.87
N PRO A 205 18.92 -16.57 -29.90
CA PRO A 205 20.27 -16.01 -29.87
C PRO A 205 20.20 -14.49 -29.70
N PRO A 206 21.15 -13.86 -28.99
CA PRO A 206 21.19 -12.41 -28.86
C PRO A 206 21.23 -11.80 -30.26
N GLU A 207 20.22 -11.02 -30.60
CA GLU A 207 20.13 -10.33 -31.88
C GLU A 207 21.28 -9.31 -31.91
N ARG A 208 22.42 -9.73 -32.46
CA ARG A 208 23.52 -8.83 -32.80
C ARG A 208 22.99 -7.91 -33.89
N ARG A 209 22.48 -6.76 -33.49
CA ARG A 209 22.31 -5.62 -34.39
C ARG A 209 23.71 -5.24 -34.85
N LEU A 210 24.14 -5.82 -35.97
CA LEU A 210 25.32 -5.39 -36.69
C LEU A 210 25.02 -3.98 -37.19
N GLU A 211 25.56 -2.99 -36.50
CA GLU A 211 25.67 -1.65 -37.02
C GLU A 211 26.51 -1.74 -38.31
N HIS A 212 25.85 -1.55 -39.45
CA HIS A 212 26.54 -1.35 -40.72
C HIS A 212 27.32 -0.04 -40.62
N ALA A 213 28.59 -0.14 -40.20
CA ALA A 213 29.59 0.88 -40.48
C ALA A 213 29.83 0.89 -41.99
N VAL A 214 29.08 1.74 -42.70
CA VAL A 214 29.45 2.14 -44.06
C VAL A 214 30.25 3.43 -43.95
N GLY A 215 31.54 3.30 -44.25
CA GLY A 215 32.44 4.39 -44.60
C GLY A 215 33.89 4.06 -44.26
N PRO A 216 34.89 4.57 -45.00
CA PRO A 216 34.90 5.02 -46.41
C PRO A 216 36.01 4.31 -47.21
N SER A 217 35.97 4.38 -48.55
CA SER A 217 37.16 4.16 -49.41
C SER A 217 36.91 4.91 -50.72
N VAL A 218 37.49 6.11 -50.85
CA VAL A 218 38.67 6.46 -51.69
C VAL A 218 38.32 6.49 -53.18
#